data_AF-A0AAV1CWM4-F1
#
_entry.id   AF-A0AAV1CWM4-F1
#
_cell.length_a   1.000
_cell.length_b   1.000
_cell.length_c   1.000
_cell.angle_alpha   90.00
_cell.angle_beta   90.00
_cell.angle_gamma   90.00
#
_symmetry.space_group_name_H-M   'P 1'
#
loop_
_entity.id
_entity.type
_entity.pdbx_description
1 polymer ?
#
loop_
_entity_poly.entity_id
_entity_poly.type
_entity_poly.pdbx_seq_one_letter_code
_entity_poly.pdbx_strand_id
1 'polypeptide(L)'
;MIRGTTLLHAPTLRLRNLTTTTTHSTVAKPGGSPYAAMASPPSVRIAVVGDVHDDWSLEEDTKALQLLKPDLVLFTGDFGNENVELVRSVADVDIAKAVILGNHDAWSTQKFSASEKDPVQLQLECLGDEHVGYGHIDFPAVKLTVVGGRPFSHGGPRLHQRRLLKARYNVSGMDESAKRIYQVALKTPEEHSVILLAHNGPTGLGSDANDICGKDWVYGAGDYGDPDLAAAISQLKETTNLSIPLVVFGHMHKRLADGIGLRKMIVVGDNDTVYLNGAIVPRVKRQGMEQEMGESSGSSIRDADTVVTAASSESAGTLRAFTVAEMLNGRVEKVAETWVSVNGENITLQEEHILFSRVNSGHSQSLHRSLF
;
A
#
# COMPACT_ATOMS: atom_id res chain seq x y z
N MET A 1 -16.97 3.78 -44.16
CA MET A 1 -17.10 4.67 -42.97
C MET A 1 -16.39 4.01 -41.81
N ILE A 2 -15.19 4.49 -41.48
CA ILE A 2 -14.38 3.96 -40.37
C ILE A 2 -14.83 4.73 -39.13
N ARG A 3 -15.58 4.08 -38.23
CA ARG A 3 -15.89 4.65 -36.91
C ARG A 3 -14.67 4.44 -36.03
N GLY A 4 -13.96 5.51 -35.72
CA GLY A 4 -12.93 5.52 -34.69
C GLY A 4 -13.57 5.31 -33.32
N THR A 5 -13.25 4.17 -32.69
CA THR A 5 -13.51 3.93 -31.27
C THR A 5 -12.52 4.73 -30.44
N THR A 6 -12.99 5.76 -29.74
CA THR A 6 -12.27 6.36 -28.62
C THR A 6 -12.14 5.31 -27.52
N LEU A 7 -10.91 4.84 -27.26
CA LEU A 7 -10.66 3.75 -26.32
C LEU A 7 -10.46 4.30 -24.89
N LEU A 8 -11.20 3.74 -23.94
CA LEU A 8 -11.19 4.01 -22.49
C LEU A 8 -9.92 3.47 -21.80
N HIS A 9 -8.75 3.97 -22.18
CA HIS A 9 -7.50 3.55 -21.53
C HIS A 9 -7.27 4.30 -20.22
N ALA A 10 -6.68 3.62 -19.24
CA ALA A 10 -6.00 4.31 -18.16
C ALA A 10 -4.97 5.31 -18.76
N PRO A 11 -4.76 6.48 -18.13
CA PRO A 11 -3.83 7.48 -18.64
C PRO A 11 -2.47 6.83 -18.97
N THR A 12 -1.96 7.14 -20.16
CA THR A 12 -0.65 6.65 -20.61
C THR A 12 0.42 7.51 -19.95
N LEU A 13 1.44 6.86 -19.37
CA LEU A 13 2.62 7.50 -18.78
C LEU A 13 3.04 8.73 -19.58
N ARG A 14 2.85 9.92 -19.02
CA ARG A 14 3.52 11.13 -19.54
C ARG A 14 4.75 11.35 -18.70
N LEU A 15 5.93 11.05 -19.25
CA LEU A 15 7.18 11.59 -18.71
C LEU A 15 7.06 13.12 -18.65
N ARG A 16 6.85 13.67 -17.44
CA ARG A 16 7.21 15.06 -17.17
C ARG A 16 8.72 15.11 -17.11
N ASN A 17 9.35 15.42 -18.25
CA ASN A 17 10.73 15.87 -18.28
C ASN A 17 10.81 17.18 -17.49
N LEU A 18 11.32 17.12 -16.27
CA LEU A 18 11.86 18.29 -15.57
C LEU A 18 13.14 18.69 -16.29
N THR A 19 13.03 19.50 -17.33
CA THR A 19 14.18 20.11 -17.99
C THR A 19 14.70 21.25 -17.12
N THR A 20 15.74 20.99 -16.34
CA THR A 20 16.61 22.02 -15.78
C THR A 20 17.57 22.49 -16.86
N THR A 21 17.33 23.69 -17.39
CA THR A 21 18.27 24.41 -18.24
C THR A 21 19.57 24.67 -17.48
N THR A 22 20.65 24.02 -17.88
CA THR A 22 22.00 24.31 -17.38
C THR A 22 22.75 25.12 -18.43
N THR A 23 22.99 26.39 -18.14
CA THR A 23 23.86 27.26 -18.96
C THR A 23 25.32 26.86 -18.76
N HIS A 24 25.99 26.48 -19.85
CA HIS A 24 27.43 26.25 -19.87
C HIS A 24 28.19 27.56 -19.69
N SER A 25 28.94 27.67 -18.59
CA SER A 25 30.07 28.60 -18.46
C SER A 25 31.32 27.81 -18.09
N THR A 26 32.29 27.81 -19.00
CA THR A 26 33.60 27.18 -18.85
C THR A 26 34.54 28.10 -18.07
N VAL A 27 34.94 27.72 -16.86
CA VAL A 27 36.16 28.25 -16.21
C VAL A 27 36.87 27.11 -15.45
N ALA A 28 38.19 27.11 -15.54
CA ALA A 28 39.13 26.03 -15.26
C ALA A 28 39.28 25.60 -13.78
N LYS A 29 39.78 24.36 -13.60
CA LYS A 29 40.23 23.73 -12.35
C LYS A 29 41.34 24.54 -11.65
N PRO A 30 41.44 24.39 -10.32
CA PRO A 30 42.64 23.74 -9.78
C PRO A 30 42.32 22.60 -8.78
N GLY A 31 43.30 21.71 -8.60
CA GLY A 31 43.16 20.40 -7.96
C GLY A 31 42.84 20.40 -6.46
N GLY A 32 42.14 19.34 -6.05
CA GLY A 32 41.90 18.95 -4.67
C GLY A 32 41.55 17.45 -4.58
N SER A 33 42.39 16.72 -3.84
CA SER A 33 42.28 15.38 -3.24
C SER A 33 41.18 14.37 -3.67
N PRO A 34 41.51 13.07 -3.89
CA PRO A 34 40.54 12.00 -4.05
C PRO A 34 40.13 11.44 -2.68
N TYR A 35 39.37 12.22 -1.91
CA TYR A 35 38.49 11.60 -0.92
C TYR A 35 37.09 11.69 -1.50
N ALA A 36 36.74 10.69 -2.31
CA ALA A 36 35.34 10.40 -2.55
C ALA A 36 34.74 10.16 -1.16
N ALA A 37 33.95 11.13 -0.68
CA ALA A 37 33.15 10.94 0.51
C ALA A 37 32.42 9.61 0.33
N MET A 38 32.67 8.64 1.20
CA MET A 38 31.90 7.41 1.19
C MET A 38 30.45 7.83 1.43
N ALA A 39 29.66 7.82 0.36
CA ALA A 39 28.24 8.11 0.45
C ALA A 39 27.68 7.12 1.48
N SER A 40 27.02 7.65 2.51
CA SER A 40 26.33 6.81 3.47
C SER A 40 25.39 5.87 2.72
N PRO A 41 25.27 4.61 3.17
CA PRO A 41 24.38 3.65 2.54
C PRO A 41 22.97 4.26 2.40
N PRO A 42 22.31 4.13 1.23
CA PRO A 42 20.97 4.69 1.06
C PRO A 42 20.04 4.00 2.07
N SER A 43 19.54 4.80 3.02
CA SER A 43 18.45 4.42 3.92
C SER A 43 17.16 4.95 3.35
N VAL A 44 16.10 4.14 3.40
CA VAL A 44 14.76 4.54 2.93
C VAL A 44 13.74 4.20 4.00
N ARG A 45 12.93 5.16 4.39
CA ARG A 45 11.78 4.95 5.27
C ARG A 45 10.50 5.01 4.45
N ILE A 46 9.74 3.93 4.48
CA ILE A 46 8.50 3.78 3.72
C ILE A 46 7.34 3.67 4.69
N ALA A 47 6.33 4.54 4.55
CA ALA A 47 5.06 4.39 5.25
C ALA A 47 4.06 3.67 4.35
N VAL A 48 3.34 2.69 4.90
CA VAL A 48 2.27 1.97 4.21
C VAL A 48 0.94 2.34 4.84
N VAL A 49 -0.01 2.71 3.99
CA VAL A 49 -1.40 3.00 4.33
C VAL A 49 -2.27 1.99 3.58
N GLY A 50 -2.81 1.01 4.28
CA GLY A 50 -3.68 0.01 3.68
C GLY A 50 -5.14 0.13 4.10
N ASP A 51 -6.00 -0.29 3.18
CA ASP A 51 -7.42 -0.61 3.36
C ASP A 51 -8.15 0.50 4.12
N VAL A 52 -8.22 1.66 3.49
CA VAL A 52 -8.60 2.92 4.12
C VAL A 52 -10.08 2.95 4.52
N HIS A 53 -11.00 2.39 3.74
CA HIS A 53 -12.42 2.25 4.05
C HIS A 53 -13.09 3.51 4.67
N ASP A 54 -12.90 4.66 4.03
CA ASP A 54 -13.38 5.98 4.47
C ASP A 54 -12.76 6.53 5.78
N ASP A 55 -11.86 5.77 6.43
CA ASP A 55 -11.10 6.20 7.60
C ASP A 55 -9.86 7.02 7.21
N TRP A 56 -10.10 8.18 6.56
CA TRP A 56 -9.07 9.09 6.08
C TRP A 56 -9.37 10.56 6.39
N SER A 57 -8.35 11.31 6.78
CA SER A 57 -8.39 12.77 6.83
C SER A 57 -7.09 13.31 6.27
N LEU A 58 -7.15 14.06 5.16
CA LEU A 58 -5.96 14.67 4.58
C LEU A 58 -5.16 15.48 5.62
N GLU A 59 -5.83 16.24 6.49
CA GLU A 59 -5.15 17.02 7.52
C GLU A 59 -4.46 16.13 8.55
N GLU A 60 -5.19 15.22 9.19
CA GLU A 60 -4.66 14.45 10.32
C GLU A 60 -3.65 13.37 9.87
N ASP A 61 -3.94 12.68 8.76
CA ASP A 61 -3.02 11.70 8.21
C ASP A 61 -1.74 12.38 7.67
N THR A 62 -1.84 13.60 7.11
CA THR A 62 -0.62 14.37 6.73
C THR A 62 0.20 14.75 7.96
N LYS A 63 -0.42 15.24 9.04
CA LYS A 63 0.29 15.54 10.30
C LYS A 63 1.01 14.30 10.85
N ALA A 64 0.34 13.15 10.82
CA ALA A 64 0.93 11.89 11.26
C ALA A 64 2.10 11.45 10.34
N LEU A 65 1.94 11.52 9.02
CA LEU A 65 3.01 11.21 8.07
C LEU A 65 4.22 12.15 8.23
N GLN A 66 3.99 13.44 8.49
CA GLN A 66 5.06 14.41 8.77
C GLN A 66 5.86 14.06 10.04
N LEU A 67 5.19 13.53 11.09
CA LEU A 67 5.88 13.00 12.27
C LEU A 67 6.77 11.80 11.91
N LEU A 68 6.24 10.87 11.10
CA LEU A 68 6.94 9.64 10.71
C LEU A 68 8.11 9.89 9.75
N LYS A 69 8.08 10.98 8.99
CA LYS A 69 9.10 11.39 8.02
C LYS A 69 9.46 10.29 7.01
N PRO A 70 8.47 9.71 6.29
CA PRO A 70 8.79 8.76 5.23
C PRO A 70 9.41 9.46 4.02
N ASP A 71 10.30 8.76 3.33
CA ASP A 71 10.77 9.13 1.99
C ASP A 71 9.72 8.79 0.92
N LEU A 72 8.87 7.81 1.20
CA LEU A 72 7.85 7.28 0.28
C LEU A 72 6.63 6.77 1.05
N VAL A 73 5.42 7.02 0.52
CA VAL A 73 4.17 6.45 1.03
C VAL A 73 3.58 5.47 0.01
N LEU A 74 3.22 4.27 0.46
CA LEU A 74 2.55 3.26 -0.37
C LEU A 74 1.11 3.09 0.08
N PHE A 75 0.17 3.26 -0.84
CA PHE A 75 -1.25 3.02 -0.59
C PHE A 75 -1.70 1.72 -1.25
N THR A 76 -2.25 0.79 -0.46
CA THR A 76 -2.64 -0.54 -0.97
C THR A 76 -4.09 -0.61 -1.45
N GLY A 77 -4.84 0.49 -1.41
CA GLY A 77 -6.19 0.61 -1.97
C GLY A 77 -7.31 0.39 -0.94
N ASP A 78 -8.50 0.05 -1.46
CA ASP A 78 -9.75 -0.06 -0.70
C ASP A 78 -10.07 1.23 0.04
N PHE A 79 -10.18 2.31 -0.73
CA PHE A 79 -10.34 3.65 -0.22
C PHE A 79 -11.70 3.91 0.41
N GLY A 80 -12.79 3.53 -0.27
CA GLY A 80 -14.13 3.89 0.20
C GLY A 80 -15.24 3.56 -0.79
N ASN A 81 -15.27 2.36 -1.37
CA ASN A 81 -16.33 1.96 -2.31
C ASN A 81 -16.50 2.91 -3.52
N GLU A 82 -15.40 3.23 -4.20
CA GLU A 82 -15.34 4.20 -5.30
C GLU A 82 -15.49 5.68 -4.89
N ASN A 83 -15.12 6.02 -3.65
CA ASN A 83 -15.11 7.40 -3.15
C ASN A 83 -14.03 8.26 -3.85
N VAL A 84 -14.43 8.92 -4.95
CA VAL A 84 -13.56 9.77 -5.77
C VAL A 84 -12.97 10.95 -4.98
N GLU A 85 -13.73 11.56 -4.06
CA GLU A 85 -13.26 12.70 -3.27
C GLU A 85 -12.16 12.29 -2.29
N LEU A 86 -12.29 11.12 -1.66
CA LEU A 86 -11.25 10.57 -0.82
C LEU A 86 -9.99 10.27 -1.63
N VAL A 87 -10.11 9.61 -2.79
CA VAL A 87 -8.95 9.34 -3.66
C VAL A 87 -8.29 10.64 -4.14
N ARG A 88 -9.06 11.69 -4.42
CA ARG A 88 -8.52 13.01 -4.73
C ARG A 88 -7.72 13.58 -3.55
N SER A 89 -8.24 13.46 -2.34
CA SER A 89 -7.51 13.89 -1.14
C SER A 89 -6.22 13.09 -0.89
N VAL A 90 -6.16 11.81 -1.30
CA VAL A 90 -4.92 11.02 -1.27
C VAL A 90 -3.91 11.52 -2.29
N ALA A 91 -4.36 11.90 -3.48
CA ALA A 91 -3.52 12.53 -4.50
C ALA A 91 -2.96 13.89 -4.04
N ASP A 92 -3.70 14.63 -3.20
CA ASP A 92 -3.28 15.94 -2.67
C ASP A 92 -2.20 15.86 -1.56
N VAL A 93 -1.82 14.67 -1.09
CA VAL A 93 -0.74 14.52 -0.09
C VAL A 93 0.59 14.99 -0.70
N ASP A 94 1.31 15.93 -0.09
CA ASP A 94 2.60 16.43 -0.63
C ASP A 94 3.81 15.62 -0.12
N ILE A 95 3.79 14.31 -0.37
CA ILE A 95 4.87 13.36 -0.08
C ILE A 95 4.93 12.38 -1.25
N ALA A 96 6.14 12.02 -1.71
CA ALA A 96 6.33 11.02 -2.75
C ALA A 96 5.51 9.76 -2.43
N LYS A 97 4.71 9.29 -3.40
CA LYS A 97 3.78 8.18 -3.17
C LYS A 97 3.63 7.26 -4.37
N ALA A 98 3.16 6.05 -4.10
CA ALA A 98 2.63 5.13 -5.09
C ALA A 98 1.32 4.54 -4.58
N VAL A 99 0.33 4.42 -5.46
CA VAL A 99 -1.03 4.02 -5.11
C VAL A 99 -1.46 2.83 -5.98
N ILE A 100 -2.13 1.86 -5.40
CA ILE A 100 -2.88 0.87 -6.18
C ILE A 100 -4.33 0.83 -5.69
N LEU A 101 -5.28 0.79 -6.63
CA LEU A 101 -6.70 0.65 -6.35
C LEU A 101 -7.07 -0.82 -6.01
N GLY A 102 -7.85 -1.00 -4.95
CA GLY A 102 -8.36 -2.27 -4.44
C GLY A 102 -9.72 -2.68 -4.98
N ASN A 103 -10.29 -3.79 -4.50
CA ASN A 103 -11.58 -4.26 -4.99
C ASN A 103 -12.73 -3.30 -4.68
N HIS A 104 -12.71 -2.66 -3.51
CA HIS A 104 -13.73 -1.68 -3.13
C HIS A 104 -13.64 -0.42 -4.01
N ASP A 105 -12.50 -0.12 -4.62
CA ASP A 105 -12.35 1.02 -5.52
C ASP A 105 -12.96 0.82 -6.91
N ALA A 106 -13.52 -0.38 -7.17
CA ALA A 106 -14.33 -0.73 -8.33
C ALA A 106 -15.57 -1.57 -7.94
N TRP A 107 -16.11 -1.36 -6.73
CA TRP A 107 -17.15 -2.20 -6.15
C TRP A 107 -18.46 -2.23 -6.97
N SER A 108 -18.85 -1.07 -7.52
CA SER A 108 -20.16 -0.86 -8.16
C SER A 108 -20.05 -0.73 -9.69
N THR A 109 -18.86 -0.47 -10.21
CA THR A 109 -18.60 -0.23 -11.63
C THR A 109 -18.71 -1.51 -12.44
N GLN A 110 -19.88 -1.72 -13.06
CA GLN A 110 -20.14 -2.86 -13.94
C GLN A 110 -20.23 -2.51 -15.42
N LYS A 111 -20.50 -1.23 -15.73
CA LYS A 111 -20.65 -0.68 -17.08
C LYS A 111 -19.87 0.62 -17.16
N PHE A 112 -19.19 0.81 -18.28
CA PHE A 112 -18.43 2.02 -18.57
C PHE A 112 -18.58 2.36 -20.05
N SER A 113 -18.58 3.64 -20.38
CA SER A 113 -18.85 4.15 -21.73
C SER A 113 -17.81 5.20 -22.11
N ALA A 114 -17.61 5.43 -23.41
CA ALA A 114 -16.67 6.45 -23.86
C ALA A 114 -17.17 7.90 -23.64
N SER A 115 -18.46 8.08 -23.37
CA SER A 115 -19.10 9.41 -23.26
C SER A 115 -19.22 9.92 -21.82
N GLU A 116 -19.20 9.03 -20.83
CA GLU A 116 -19.37 9.36 -19.41
C GLU A 116 -18.31 8.65 -18.59
N LYS A 117 -17.65 9.40 -17.71
CA LYS A 117 -16.60 8.86 -16.84
C LYS A 117 -17.25 8.21 -15.62
N ASP A 118 -17.03 6.90 -15.47
CA ASP A 118 -17.35 6.19 -14.24
C ASP A 118 -16.40 6.57 -13.09
N PRO A 119 -16.78 6.27 -11.83
CA PRO A 119 -15.95 6.54 -10.66
C PRO A 119 -14.53 5.97 -10.74
N VAL A 120 -14.35 4.77 -11.32
CA VAL A 120 -13.01 4.20 -11.53
C VAL A 120 -12.18 5.08 -12.46
N GLN A 121 -12.74 5.54 -13.58
CA GLN A 121 -12.06 6.45 -14.49
C GLN A 121 -11.68 7.77 -13.79
N LEU A 122 -12.56 8.33 -12.95
CA LEU A 122 -12.28 9.55 -12.21
C LEU A 122 -11.17 9.37 -11.17
N GLN A 123 -11.17 8.25 -10.43
CA GLN A 123 -10.09 7.91 -9.48
C GLN A 123 -8.74 7.79 -10.21
N LEU A 124 -8.70 7.09 -11.34
CA LEU A 124 -7.48 6.96 -12.15
C LEU A 124 -6.97 8.31 -12.67
N GLU A 125 -7.86 9.22 -13.03
CA GLU A 125 -7.49 10.57 -13.45
C GLU A 125 -7.00 11.45 -12.29
N CYS A 126 -7.55 11.29 -11.08
CA CYS A 126 -7.06 11.98 -9.90
C CYS A 126 -5.64 11.55 -9.53
N LEU A 127 -5.37 10.24 -9.56
CA LEU A 127 -4.07 9.66 -9.23
C LEU A 127 -3.02 9.86 -10.35
N GLY A 128 -3.45 9.88 -11.61
CA GLY A 128 -2.55 10.05 -12.75
C GLY A 128 -1.43 9.00 -12.76
N ASP A 129 -0.19 9.47 -12.83
CA ASP A 129 1.00 8.61 -12.86
C ASP A 129 1.32 7.97 -11.48
N GLU A 130 0.67 8.40 -10.40
CA GLU A 130 0.88 7.84 -9.05
C GLU A 130 0.18 6.48 -8.87
N HIS A 131 -0.80 6.15 -9.73
CA HIS A 131 -1.43 4.83 -9.74
C HIS A 131 -0.56 3.80 -10.46
N VAL A 132 -0.03 2.83 -9.74
CA VAL A 132 0.94 1.86 -10.26
C VAL A 132 0.31 0.58 -10.81
N GLY A 133 -1.02 0.39 -10.75
CA GLY A 133 -1.64 -0.86 -11.24
C GLY A 133 -1.25 -1.18 -12.68
N TYR A 134 -0.54 -2.30 -12.91
CA TYR A 134 0.11 -2.65 -14.18
C TYR A 134 1.06 -1.59 -14.78
N GLY A 135 1.62 -0.74 -13.92
CA GLY A 135 2.56 0.33 -14.20
C GLY A 135 3.68 0.35 -13.15
N HIS A 136 4.53 1.37 -13.22
CA HIS A 136 5.62 1.56 -12.26
C HIS A 136 5.92 3.05 -12.10
N ILE A 137 6.59 3.38 -11.00
CA ILE A 137 7.18 4.69 -10.73
C ILE A 137 8.61 4.47 -10.26
N ASP A 138 9.54 5.23 -10.83
CA ASP A 138 10.93 5.25 -10.40
C ASP A 138 11.16 6.34 -9.35
N PHE A 139 11.92 6.00 -8.31
CA PHE A 139 12.40 6.92 -7.28
C PHE A 139 13.94 6.93 -7.28
N PRO A 140 14.60 7.64 -8.22
CA PRO A 140 16.05 7.58 -8.40
C PRO A 140 16.85 8.05 -7.18
N ALA A 141 16.31 8.99 -6.41
CA ALA A 141 16.96 9.53 -5.21
C ALA A 141 17.24 8.45 -4.15
N VAL A 142 16.41 7.41 -4.11
CA VAL A 142 16.50 6.28 -3.17
C VAL A 142 16.82 4.96 -3.86
N LYS A 143 17.09 4.98 -5.18
CA LYS A 143 17.35 3.80 -6.03
C LYS A 143 16.27 2.72 -5.88
N LEU A 144 15.01 3.12 -5.95
CA LEU A 144 13.87 2.22 -5.88
C LEU A 144 12.96 2.38 -7.10
N THR A 145 12.34 1.29 -7.52
CA THR A 145 11.21 1.31 -8.45
C THR A 145 10.04 0.59 -7.80
N VAL A 146 8.88 1.26 -7.72
CA VAL A 146 7.63 0.62 -7.29
C VAL A 146 6.92 0.10 -8.52
N VAL A 147 6.66 -1.21 -8.56
CA VAL A 147 5.94 -1.89 -9.64
C VAL A 147 4.60 -2.34 -9.10
N GLY A 148 3.50 -1.97 -9.77
CA GLY A 148 2.18 -2.38 -9.33
C GLY A 148 1.74 -3.73 -9.86
N GLY A 149 1.06 -4.49 -9.00
CA GLY A 149 0.36 -5.71 -9.33
C GLY A 149 -0.94 -5.46 -10.10
N ARG A 150 -1.86 -6.42 -10.01
CA ARG A 150 -3.21 -6.29 -10.56
C ARG A 150 -4.06 -5.34 -9.71
N PRO A 151 -4.61 -4.24 -10.28
CA PRO A 151 -5.58 -3.40 -9.59
C PRO A 151 -6.93 -4.11 -9.48
N PHE A 152 -7.76 -3.70 -8.52
CA PHE A 152 -9.12 -4.23 -8.28
C PHE A 152 -9.17 -5.72 -7.94
N SER A 153 -8.05 -6.29 -7.49
CA SER A 153 -7.98 -7.71 -7.15
C SER A 153 -8.94 -8.02 -6.00
N HIS A 154 -9.69 -9.12 -6.11
CA HIS A 154 -10.51 -9.64 -4.99
C HIS A 154 -9.83 -10.86 -4.35
N GLY A 155 -8.55 -11.07 -4.65
CA GLY A 155 -7.84 -12.28 -4.29
C GLY A 155 -8.27 -13.55 -5.03
N GLY A 156 -7.55 -14.61 -4.71
CA GLY A 156 -7.80 -15.96 -5.17
C GLY A 156 -7.57 -16.20 -6.67
N PRO A 157 -7.92 -17.41 -7.15
CA PRO A 157 -7.52 -17.89 -8.47
C PRO A 157 -8.35 -17.35 -9.63
N ARG A 158 -9.38 -16.53 -9.38
CA ARG A 158 -10.30 -16.03 -10.41
C ARG A 158 -9.93 -14.60 -10.80
N LEU A 159 -9.99 -14.30 -12.09
CA LEU A 159 -9.82 -12.94 -12.58
C LEU A 159 -11.14 -12.15 -12.40
N HIS A 160 -11.29 -11.53 -11.25
CA HIS A 160 -12.38 -10.60 -10.96
C HIS A 160 -12.29 -9.36 -11.87
N GLN A 161 -13.41 -8.66 -12.06
CA GLN A 161 -13.48 -7.44 -12.86
C GLN A 161 -12.91 -7.55 -14.30
N ARG A 162 -12.95 -8.75 -14.90
CA ARG A 162 -12.37 -9.03 -16.24
C ARG A 162 -12.76 -8.02 -17.32
N ARG A 163 -14.01 -7.57 -17.35
CA ARG A 163 -14.47 -6.56 -18.33
C ARG A 163 -13.76 -5.22 -18.12
N LEU A 164 -13.67 -4.76 -16.86
CA LEU A 164 -13.00 -3.53 -16.49
C LEU A 164 -11.49 -3.60 -16.78
N LEU A 165 -10.84 -4.70 -16.38
CA LEU A 165 -9.42 -4.93 -16.65
C LEU A 165 -9.13 -4.96 -18.16
N LYS A 166 -10.01 -5.59 -18.95
CA LYS A 166 -9.89 -5.59 -20.41
C LYS A 166 -10.03 -4.18 -20.98
N ALA A 167 -10.99 -3.40 -20.48
CA ALA A 167 -11.24 -2.06 -20.98
C ALA A 167 -10.12 -1.07 -20.65
N ARG A 168 -9.61 -1.08 -19.41
CA ARG A 168 -8.63 -0.11 -18.92
C ARG A 168 -7.18 -0.48 -19.21
N TYR A 169 -6.86 -1.78 -19.18
CA TYR A 169 -5.48 -2.29 -19.22
C TYR A 169 -5.23 -3.31 -20.33
N ASN A 170 -6.26 -3.67 -21.09
CA ASN A 170 -6.21 -4.72 -22.11
C ASN A 170 -5.78 -6.10 -21.56
N VAL A 171 -6.08 -6.39 -20.29
CA VAL A 171 -5.79 -7.68 -19.63
C VAL A 171 -7.07 -8.52 -19.51
N SER A 172 -7.01 -9.77 -19.96
CA SER A 172 -8.18 -10.65 -20.14
C SER A 172 -8.07 -11.97 -19.39
N GLY A 173 -6.91 -12.27 -18.78
CA GLY A 173 -6.61 -13.53 -18.10
C GLY A 173 -5.47 -13.41 -17.09
N MET A 174 -5.32 -14.44 -16.23
CA MET A 174 -4.25 -14.50 -15.22
C MET A 174 -2.86 -14.46 -15.84
N ASP A 175 -2.61 -15.25 -16.90
CA ASP A 175 -1.30 -15.28 -17.56
C ASP A 175 -0.96 -13.93 -18.21
N GLU A 176 -1.94 -13.25 -18.80
CA GLU A 176 -1.77 -11.89 -19.34
C GLU A 176 -1.46 -10.89 -18.22
N SER A 177 -2.08 -11.05 -17.05
CA SER A 177 -1.83 -10.25 -15.86
C SER A 177 -0.40 -10.45 -15.35
N ALA A 178 0.01 -11.70 -15.13
CA ALA A 178 1.37 -12.06 -14.68
C ALA A 178 2.42 -11.52 -15.66
N LYS A 179 2.21 -11.75 -16.97
CA LYS A 179 3.09 -11.22 -18.01
C LYS A 179 3.16 -9.71 -17.99
N ARG A 180 2.04 -9.01 -17.75
CA ARG A 180 2.03 -7.54 -17.67
C ARG A 180 2.89 -7.05 -16.49
N ILE A 181 2.73 -7.65 -15.30
CA ILE A 181 3.53 -7.31 -14.11
C ILE A 181 5.02 -7.56 -14.39
N TYR A 182 5.36 -8.73 -14.93
CA TYR A 182 6.73 -9.09 -15.32
C TYR A 182 7.34 -8.06 -16.30
N GLN A 183 6.64 -7.75 -17.39
CA GLN A 183 7.13 -6.82 -18.42
C GLN A 183 7.29 -5.38 -17.92
N VAL A 184 6.51 -4.98 -16.93
CA VAL A 184 6.66 -3.68 -16.27
C VAL A 184 7.90 -3.69 -15.38
N ALA A 185 8.09 -4.74 -14.57
CA ALA A 185 9.26 -4.88 -13.72
C ALA A 185 10.59 -4.91 -14.51
N LEU A 186 10.61 -5.48 -15.72
CA LEU A 186 11.79 -5.46 -16.60
C LEU A 186 12.25 -4.05 -17.02
N LYS A 187 11.42 -3.02 -16.84
CA LYS A 187 11.79 -1.63 -17.13
C LYS A 187 12.56 -0.97 -15.99
N THR A 188 12.67 -1.64 -14.84
CA THR A 188 13.41 -1.15 -13.68
C THR A 188 14.88 -0.88 -14.05
N PRO A 189 15.42 0.30 -13.72
CA PRO A 189 16.85 0.57 -13.87
C PRO A 189 17.71 -0.44 -13.12
N GLU A 190 18.87 -0.81 -13.68
CA GLU A 190 19.76 -1.86 -13.13
C GLU A 190 20.22 -1.57 -11.68
N GLU A 191 20.36 -0.29 -11.33
CA GLU A 191 20.78 0.18 -10.00
C GLU A 191 19.65 0.18 -8.97
N HIS A 192 18.40 -0.08 -9.37
CA HIS A 192 17.23 0.00 -8.49
C HIS A 192 16.87 -1.36 -7.89
N SER A 193 16.41 -1.34 -6.63
CA SER A 193 15.61 -2.45 -6.08
C SER A 193 14.14 -2.26 -6.43
N VAL A 194 13.43 -3.37 -6.65
CA VAL A 194 11.99 -3.40 -6.96
C VAL A 194 11.19 -3.59 -5.68
N ILE A 195 10.24 -2.69 -5.44
CA ILE A 195 9.14 -2.93 -4.48
C ILE A 195 7.90 -3.28 -5.29
N LEU A 196 7.30 -4.43 -5.01
CA LEU A 196 6.01 -4.77 -5.59
C LEU A 196 4.90 -4.22 -4.70
N LEU A 197 3.97 -3.46 -5.27
CA LEU A 197 2.79 -2.94 -4.60
C LEU A 197 1.54 -3.57 -5.22
N ALA A 198 0.77 -4.32 -4.44
CA ALA A 198 -0.46 -4.94 -4.89
C ALA A 198 -1.61 -4.61 -3.92
N HIS A 199 -2.85 -4.87 -4.34
CA HIS A 199 -3.95 -4.80 -3.38
C HIS A 199 -4.04 -6.09 -2.55
N ASN A 200 -3.85 -7.26 -3.17
CA ASN A 200 -3.79 -8.54 -2.46
C ASN A 200 -2.41 -9.20 -2.63
N GLY A 201 -2.02 -10.03 -1.66
CA GLY A 201 -0.73 -10.73 -1.65
C GLY A 201 -0.67 -11.88 -2.64
N PRO A 202 0.52 -12.45 -2.92
CA PRO A 202 0.67 -13.57 -3.84
C PRO A 202 0.12 -14.88 -3.23
N THR A 203 -0.30 -15.81 -4.09
CA THR A 203 -0.60 -17.18 -3.64
C THR A 203 0.68 -17.91 -3.17
N GLY A 204 0.51 -18.95 -2.35
CA GLY A 204 1.58 -19.69 -1.66
C GLY A 204 1.76 -19.29 -0.19
N LEU A 205 1.03 -18.27 0.29
CA LEU A 205 1.18 -17.68 1.63
C LEU A 205 -0.11 -17.74 2.46
N GLY A 206 -1.03 -18.66 2.16
CA GLY A 206 -2.36 -18.71 2.77
C GLY A 206 -2.84 -20.10 3.19
N SER A 207 -1.97 -20.98 3.69
CA SER A 207 -2.36 -22.36 4.05
C SER A 207 -3.42 -22.41 5.15
N ASP A 208 -3.22 -21.65 6.22
CA ASP A 208 -4.13 -21.51 7.35
C ASP A 208 -4.94 -20.21 7.27
N ALA A 209 -6.08 -20.15 7.96
CA ALA A 209 -6.97 -18.98 7.94
C ALA A 209 -6.29 -17.68 8.42
N ASN A 210 -5.34 -17.80 9.37
CA ASN A 210 -4.61 -16.65 9.92
C ASN A 210 -3.29 -16.35 9.18
N ASP A 211 -2.96 -17.09 8.12
CA ASP A 211 -1.82 -16.75 7.28
C ASP A 211 -2.06 -15.44 6.52
N ILE A 212 -0.98 -14.82 6.06
CA ILE A 212 -1.00 -13.48 5.47
C ILE A 212 -1.92 -13.38 4.24
N CYS A 213 -2.07 -14.47 3.47
CA CYS A 213 -3.01 -14.61 2.35
C CYS A 213 -4.11 -15.67 2.59
N GLY A 214 -4.35 -16.04 3.85
CA GLY A 214 -5.24 -17.12 4.24
C GLY A 214 -6.72 -16.75 4.27
N LYS A 215 -7.59 -17.53 3.64
CA LYS A 215 -9.03 -17.31 3.65
C LYS A 215 -9.67 -17.62 5.00
N ASP A 216 -10.45 -16.68 5.55
CA ASP A 216 -11.06 -16.78 6.89
C ASP A 216 -12.57 -16.53 6.94
N TRP A 217 -13.23 -16.12 5.85
CA TRP A 217 -14.68 -15.82 5.82
C TRP A 217 -15.57 -16.96 5.31
N VAL A 218 -15.02 -18.15 5.07
CA VAL A 218 -15.82 -19.36 4.79
C VAL A 218 -15.19 -20.57 5.48
N TYR A 219 -15.99 -21.61 5.72
CA TYR A 219 -15.49 -22.87 6.23
C TYR A 219 -14.52 -23.53 5.24
N GLY A 220 -13.37 -23.98 5.75
CA GLY A 220 -12.25 -24.47 4.96
C GLY A 220 -11.26 -23.34 4.69
N ALA A 221 -10.20 -23.30 5.51
CA ALA A 221 -9.04 -22.45 5.26
C ALA A 221 -8.44 -22.74 3.87
N GLY A 222 -7.62 -21.83 3.39
CA GLY A 222 -6.88 -22.04 2.15
C GLY A 222 -6.44 -20.75 1.50
N ASP A 223 -5.58 -20.90 0.51
CA ASP A 223 -4.87 -19.78 -0.07
C ASP A 223 -5.82 -18.91 -0.90
N TYR A 224 -5.83 -17.62 -0.59
CA TYR A 224 -6.59 -16.59 -1.30
C TYR A 224 -5.71 -15.49 -1.87
N GLY A 225 -4.41 -15.76 -2.02
CA GLY A 225 -3.47 -14.90 -2.72
C GLY A 225 -3.69 -14.90 -4.24
N ASP A 226 -3.07 -13.93 -4.90
CA ASP A 226 -3.09 -13.69 -6.33
C ASP A 226 -2.06 -14.59 -7.05
N PRO A 227 -2.50 -15.55 -7.89
CA PRO A 227 -1.57 -16.43 -8.60
C PRO A 227 -0.75 -15.72 -9.69
N ASP A 228 -1.29 -14.66 -10.28
CA ASP A 228 -0.61 -13.85 -11.28
C ASP A 228 0.55 -13.04 -10.68
N LEU A 229 0.39 -12.54 -9.45
CA LEU A 229 1.48 -11.90 -8.72
C LEU A 229 2.58 -12.91 -8.34
N ALA A 230 2.19 -14.08 -7.84
CA ALA A 230 3.14 -15.15 -7.51
C ALA A 230 3.94 -15.60 -8.75
N ALA A 231 3.24 -15.83 -9.88
CA ALA A 231 3.87 -16.21 -11.15
C ALA A 231 4.85 -15.14 -11.66
N ALA A 232 4.48 -13.86 -11.58
CA ALA A 232 5.38 -12.77 -11.97
C ALA A 232 6.62 -12.71 -11.07
N ILE A 233 6.47 -12.86 -9.75
CA ILE A 233 7.59 -12.89 -8.79
C ILE A 233 8.53 -14.07 -9.08
N SER A 234 7.99 -15.28 -9.28
CA SER A 234 8.80 -16.46 -9.60
C SER A 234 9.59 -16.25 -10.89
N GLN A 235 8.92 -15.79 -11.94
CA GLN A 235 9.55 -15.56 -13.23
C GLN A 235 10.65 -14.48 -13.16
N LEU A 236 10.43 -13.39 -12.41
CA LEU A 236 11.47 -12.36 -12.21
C LEU A 236 12.70 -12.94 -11.50
N LYS A 237 12.49 -13.74 -10.45
CA LYS A 237 13.57 -14.39 -9.70
C LYS A 237 14.33 -15.42 -10.55
N GLU A 238 13.65 -16.14 -11.42
CA GLU A 238 14.25 -17.17 -12.27
C GLU A 238 15.03 -16.58 -13.47
N THR A 239 14.60 -15.44 -14.00
CA THR A 239 15.08 -14.93 -15.30
C THR A 239 15.88 -13.64 -15.21
N THR A 240 15.97 -13.01 -14.04
CA THR A 240 16.63 -11.71 -13.87
C THR A 240 17.45 -11.66 -12.58
N ASN A 241 18.30 -10.63 -12.46
CA ASN A 241 19.01 -10.29 -11.22
C ASN A 241 18.31 -9.18 -10.42
N LEU A 242 17.04 -8.86 -10.72
CA LEU A 242 16.32 -7.80 -10.03
C LEU A 242 16.15 -8.16 -8.56
N SER A 243 16.57 -7.23 -7.68
CA SER A 243 16.37 -7.36 -6.25
C SER A 243 14.91 -7.02 -5.91
N ILE A 244 14.18 -7.96 -5.29
CA ILE A 244 12.81 -7.75 -4.81
C ILE A 244 12.82 -7.90 -3.28
N PRO A 245 13.29 -6.90 -2.52
CA PRO A 245 13.40 -6.98 -1.07
C PRO A 245 12.04 -6.90 -0.36
N LEU A 246 11.03 -6.29 -0.99
CA LEU A 246 9.74 -6.00 -0.36
C LEU A 246 8.57 -6.17 -1.35
N VAL A 247 7.54 -6.86 -0.90
CA VAL A 247 6.23 -6.99 -1.57
C VAL A 247 5.19 -6.48 -0.58
N VAL A 248 4.53 -5.36 -0.89
CA VAL A 248 3.53 -4.72 -0.03
C VAL A 248 2.14 -4.92 -0.62
N PHE A 249 1.19 -5.29 0.22
CA PHE A 249 -0.21 -5.46 -0.15
C PHE A 249 -1.17 -5.19 1.01
N GLY A 250 -2.47 -5.25 0.74
CA GLY A 250 -3.57 -5.08 1.68
C GLY A 250 -4.57 -6.23 1.58
N HIS A 251 -5.87 -5.90 1.51
CA HIS A 251 -7.03 -6.79 1.30
C HIS A 251 -7.33 -7.74 2.48
N MET A 252 -6.33 -8.49 2.91
CA MET A 252 -6.47 -9.52 3.93
C MET A 252 -6.38 -8.85 5.31
N HIS A 253 -7.50 -8.33 5.82
CA HIS A 253 -7.51 -7.53 7.06
C HIS A 253 -6.84 -8.22 8.24
N LYS A 254 -6.17 -7.42 9.10
CA LYS A 254 -5.46 -7.89 10.30
C LYS A 254 -6.34 -8.66 11.27
N ARG A 255 -7.56 -8.18 11.52
CA ARG A 255 -8.54 -8.89 12.34
C ARG A 255 -9.25 -9.91 11.47
N LEU A 256 -9.27 -11.16 11.89
CA LEU A 256 -9.95 -12.22 11.16
C LEU A 256 -11.48 -12.01 11.17
N ALA A 257 -12.15 -12.58 10.16
CA ALA A 257 -13.60 -12.68 10.11
C ALA A 257 -14.15 -13.27 11.42
N ASP A 258 -15.36 -12.83 11.79
CA ASP A 258 -16.02 -13.13 13.08
C ASP A 258 -15.23 -12.68 14.33
N GLY A 259 -14.11 -11.96 14.17
CA GLY A 259 -13.31 -11.39 15.26
C GLY A 259 -12.42 -12.39 15.99
N ILE A 260 -12.29 -13.62 15.50
CA ILE A 260 -11.60 -14.73 16.19
C ILE A 260 -10.10 -14.73 15.89
N GLY A 261 -9.40 -13.68 16.33
CA GLY A 261 -7.94 -13.62 16.31
C GLY A 261 -7.35 -12.66 15.27
N LEU A 262 -6.03 -12.79 15.10
CA LEU A 262 -5.21 -11.89 14.29
C LEU A 262 -4.47 -12.65 13.19
N ARG A 263 -4.38 -12.01 12.03
CA ARG A 263 -3.61 -12.45 10.87
C ARG A 263 -2.12 -12.18 11.06
N LYS A 264 -1.28 -13.05 10.52
CA LYS A 264 0.15 -12.78 10.31
C LYS A 264 0.28 -11.67 9.28
N MET A 265 0.83 -10.52 9.67
CA MET A 265 0.96 -9.34 8.78
C MET A 265 2.30 -9.28 8.04
N ILE A 266 3.22 -10.19 8.33
CA ILE A 266 4.54 -10.26 7.72
C ILE A 266 4.98 -11.71 7.52
N VAL A 267 5.63 -11.98 6.39
CA VAL A 267 6.32 -13.25 6.09
C VAL A 267 7.64 -12.92 5.42
N VAL A 268 8.71 -13.65 5.78
CA VAL A 268 10.01 -13.56 5.09
C VAL A 268 10.18 -14.83 4.28
N GLY A 269 10.25 -14.70 2.95
CA GLY A 269 10.49 -15.83 2.06
C GLY A 269 11.95 -16.29 2.08
N ASP A 270 12.22 -17.45 1.48
CA ASP A 270 13.55 -18.09 1.47
C ASP A 270 14.66 -17.22 0.83
N ASN A 271 14.29 -16.27 -0.03
CA ASN A 271 15.20 -15.36 -0.72
C ASN A 271 15.32 -13.99 -0.03
N ASP A 272 15.02 -13.90 1.26
CA ASP A 272 15.03 -12.65 2.05
C ASP A 272 14.02 -11.58 1.59
N THR A 273 13.13 -11.88 0.63
CA THR A 273 11.98 -11.03 0.28
C THR A 273 11.02 -10.97 1.46
N VAL A 274 10.70 -9.75 1.90
CA VAL A 274 9.67 -9.51 2.93
C VAL A 274 8.33 -9.31 2.23
N TYR A 275 7.33 -10.10 2.61
CA TYR A 275 5.93 -9.93 2.24
C TYR A 275 5.22 -9.21 3.39
N LEU A 276 4.66 -8.05 3.10
CA LEU A 276 4.09 -7.15 4.09
C LEU A 276 2.64 -6.84 3.74
N ASN A 277 1.76 -7.15 4.67
CA ASN A 277 0.36 -6.77 4.60
C ASN A 277 0.12 -5.51 5.45
N GLY A 278 -0.42 -4.45 4.83
CA GLY A 278 -0.73 -3.16 5.44
C GLY A 278 -2.19 -2.97 5.86
N ALA A 279 -3.06 -3.98 5.71
CA ALA A 279 -4.50 -3.88 5.91
C ALA A 279 -4.90 -3.86 7.40
N ILE A 280 -4.80 -2.70 8.04
CA ILE A 280 -5.26 -2.47 9.42
C ILE A 280 -6.63 -1.79 9.37
N VAL A 281 -7.70 -2.51 9.72
CA VAL A 281 -9.08 -2.00 9.66
C VAL A 281 -9.80 -2.24 11.00
N PRO A 282 -10.41 -1.20 11.63
CA PRO A 282 -10.31 0.21 11.26
C PRO A 282 -8.90 0.75 11.49
N ARG A 283 -8.46 1.68 10.63
CA ARG A 283 -7.14 2.34 10.77
C ARG A 283 -7.18 3.60 11.64
N VAL A 284 -8.37 4.11 11.91
CA VAL A 284 -8.60 5.28 12.77
C VAL A 284 -9.33 4.83 14.03
N LYS A 285 -8.84 5.27 15.19
CA LYS A 285 -9.57 5.16 16.47
C LYS A 285 -9.78 6.55 17.06
N ARG A 286 -10.92 6.79 17.70
CA ARG A 286 -11.18 8.03 18.45
C ARG A 286 -10.80 7.85 19.91
N GLN A 287 -10.00 8.76 20.46
CA GLN A 287 -9.60 8.75 21.86
C GLN A 287 -10.78 9.16 22.75
N GLY A 288 -11.04 8.42 23.83
CA GLY A 288 -12.09 8.78 24.80
C GLY A 288 -13.46 8.12 24.63
N MET A 289 -13.65 7.22 23.66
CA MET A 289 -14.88 6.41 23.53
C MET A 289 -14.70 4.92 23.90
N GLU A 290 -13.52 4.48 24.31
CA GLU A 290 -13.23 3.06 24.62
C GLU A 290 -13.72 2.60 26.01
N GLN A 291 -14.44 3.44 26.77
CA GLN A 291 -15.02 3.09 28.08
C GLN A 291 -16.55 2.90 28.08
N GLU A 292 -17.20 2.43 27.01
CA GLU A 292 -18.66 2.13 27.08
C GLU A 292 -19.13 0.84 26.37
N MET A 293 -18.24 -0.11 26.06
CA MET A 293 -18.66 -1.46 25.64
C MET A 293 -18.18 -2.58 26.57
N GLY A 294 -18.21 -2.31 27.87
CA GLY A 294 -18.22 -3.33 28.92
C GLY A 294 -19.64 -3.51 29.45
N GLU A 295 -20.21 -4.69 29.21
CA GLU A 295 -21.34 -5.30 29.94
C GLU A 295 -22.59 -4.45 30.20
N SER A 296 -23.65 -4.69 29.44
CA SER A 296 -25.03 -4.38 29.87
C SER A 296 -25.98 -5.49 29.48
N SER A 297 -26.00 -6.53 30.31
CA SER A 297 -27.20 -7.32 30.56
C SER A 297 -28.08 -6.54 31.54
N GLY A 298 -29.35 -6.31 31.20
CA GLY A 298 -30.40 -6.04 32.19
C GLY A 298 -30.98 -4.62 32.28
N SER A 299 -32.17 -4.48 31.69
CA SER A 299 -33.39 -3.87 32.28
C SER A 299 -33.33 -2.51 33.00
N SER A 300 -34.01 -1.55 32.36
CA SER A 300 -35.15 -0.74 32.86
C SER A 300 -34.96 0.64 33.50
N ILE A 301 -35.92 1.48 33.10
CA ILE A 301 -36.51 2.69 33.70
C ILE A 301 -35.91 4.04 33.29
N ARG A 302 -36.82 4.87 32.77
CA ARG A 302 -36.69 6.27 32.35
C ARG A 302 -36.56 7.16 33.59
N ASP A 303 -35.81 8.25 33.50
CA ASP A 303 -36.30 9.55 33.94
C ASP A 303 -35.56 10.71 33.26
N ALA A 304 -36.33 11.77 33.02
CA ALA A 304 -35.94 12.99 32.34
C ALA A 304 -35.31 14.01 33.31
N ASP A 305 -34.75 15.07 32.72
CA ASP A 305 -34.13 16.24 33.33
C ASP A 305 -32.71 16.08 33.88
N THR A 306 -31.74 16.19 32.96
CA THR A 306 -30.51 16.92 33.26
C THR A 306 -30.12 17.73 32.03
N VAL A 307 -30.29 19.05 32.14
CA VAL A 307 -29.75 20.03 31.19
C VAL A 307 -28.22 19.96 31.29
N VAL A 308 -27.60 19.18 30.40
CA VAL A 308 -26.15 19.16 30.27
C VAL A 308 -25.77 20.42 29.50
N THR A 309 -25.25 21.40 30.23
CA THR A 309 -24.53 22.53 29.66
C THR A 309 -23.45 22.00 28.72
N ALA A 310 -23.54 22.37 27.44
CA ALA A 310 -22.52 22.13 26.43
C ALA A 310 -21.23 22.88 26.81
N ALA A 311 -20.47 22.29 27.73
CA ALA A 311 -19.06 22.57 27.85
C ALA A 311 -18.39 21.98 26.61
N SER A 312 -17.69 22.84 25.89
CA SER A 312 -16.83 22.53 24.75
C SER A 312 -16.19 21.15 24.85
N SER A 313 -16.63 20.19 24.03
CA SER A 313 -15.85 18.99 23.80
C SER A 313 -14.58 19.43 23.08
N GLU A 314 -13.51 19.67 23.84
CA GLU A 314 -12.16 19.64 23.28
C GLU A 314 -12.08 18.37 22.44
N SER A 315 -11.77 18.53 21.15
CA SER A 315 -11.85 17.47 20.16
C SER A 315 -11.08 16.24 20.67
N ALA A 316 -11.80 15.16 20.95
CA ALA A 316 -11.20 13.86 21.19
C ALA A 316 -10.22 13.57 20.04
N GLY A 317 -8.93 13.43 20.37
CA GLY A 317 -7.89 13.15 19.37
C GLY A 317 -8.13 11.82 18.66
N THR A 318 -7.40 11.58 17.57
CA THR A 318 -7.45 10.31 16.84
C THR A 318 -6.14 9.55 16.98
N LEU A 319 -6.21 8.22 16.86
CA LEU A 319 -5.06 7.36 16.60
C LEU A 319 -5.10 6.93 15.14
N ARG A 320 -3.99 7.11 14.43
CA ARG A 320 -3.82 6.79 13.01
C ARG A 320 -2.80 5.66 12.87
N ALA A 321 -3.21 4.52 12.33
CA ALA A 321 -2.32 3.39 12.10
C ALA A 321 -1.43 3.60 10.87
N PHE A 322 -0.20 3.12 10.88
CA PHE A 322 0.66 3.02 9.70
C PHE A 322 1.52 1.77 9.86
N THR A 323 1.99 1.21 8.75
CA THR A 323 3.11 0.26 8.82
C THR A 323 4.34 0.93 8.24
N VAL A 324 5.42 0.99 9.01
CA VAL A 324 6.67 1.65 8.61
C VAL A 324 7.72 0.58 8.32
N ALA A 325 8.23 0.56 7.09
CA ALA A 325 9.37 -0.25 6.69
C ALA A 325 10.62 0.61 6.55
N GLU A 326 11.69 0.22 7.24
CA GLU A 326 13.00 0.84 7.13
C GLU A 326 13.89 -0.07 6.30
N MET A 327 14.46 0.50 5.25
CA MET A 327 15.38 -0.18 4.34
C MET A 327 16.76 0.43 4.44
N LEU A 328 17.78 -0.43 4.30
CA LEU A 328 19.19 -0.03 4.24
C LEU A 328 19.85 -0.84 3.12
N ASN A 329 20.56 -0.16 2.21
CA ASN A 329 21.26 -0.83 1.09
C ASN A 329 20.36 -1.78 0.27
N GLY A 330 19.12 -1.34 -0.01
CA GLY A 330 18.17 -2.14 -0.78
C GLY A 330 17.64 -3.38 -0.07
N ARG A 331 17.80 -3.50 1.25
CA ARG A 331 17.24 -4.57 2.08
C ARG A 331 16.32 -4.01 3.14
N VAL A 332 15.27 -4.76 3.49
CA VAL A 332 14.40 -4.41 4.62
C VAL A 332 15.12 -4.75 5.92
N GLU A 333 15.30 -3.78 6.81
CA GLU A 333 15.97 -3.94 8.11
C GLU A 333 14.98 -4.00 9.26
N LYS A 334 13.92 -3.18 9.23
CA LYS A 334 12.87 -3.15 10.25
C LYS A 334 11.51 -2.95 9.60
N VAL A 335 10.50 -3.62 10.13
CA VAL A 335 9.10 -3.31 9.85
C VAL A 335 8.37 -3.18 11.18
N ALA A 336 7.63 -2.09 11.37
CA ALA A 336 6.81 -1.88 12.55
C ALA A 336 5.41 -1.42 12.17
N GLU A 337 4.41 -1.91 12.89
CA GLU A 337 3.11 -1.27 12.97
C GLU A 337 3.22 -0.10 13.95
N THR A 338 2.66 1.04 13.58
CA THR A 338 2.82 2.30 14.30
C THR A 338 1.47 3.00 14.43
N TRP A 339 1.13 3.44 15.64
CA TRP A 339 -0.05 4.26 15.91
C TRP A 339 0.38 5.66 16.31
N VAL A 340 -0.03 6.65 15.52
CA VAL A 340 0.25 8.08 15.77
C VAL A 340 -0.99 8.74 16.35
N SER A 341 -0.84 9.38 17.50
CA SER A 341 -1.86 10.22 18.10
C SER A 341 -1.85 11.60 17.45
N VAL A 342 -3.02 12.07 17.02
CA VAL A 342 -3.26 13.40 16.46
C VAL A 342 -4.33 14.08 17.31
N ASN A 343 -3.93 15.09 18.08
CA ASN A 343 -4.86 15.94 18.84
C ASN A 343 -4.57 17.41 18.55
N GLY A 344 -5.29 17.97 17.57
CA GLY A 344 -5.03 19.31 17.04
C GLY A 344 -3.61 19.40 16.45
N GLU A 345 -2.74 20.15 17.12
CA GLU A 345 -1.32 20.31 16.76
C GLU A 345 -0.38 19.40 17.57
N ASN A 346 -0.89 18.68 18.56
CA ASN A 346 -0.09 17.74 19.35
C ASN A 346 -0.06 16.38 18.65
N ILE A 347 1.08 16.06 18.02
CA ILE A 347 1.29 14.84 17.24
C ILE A 347 2.36 14.00 17.93
N THR A 348 2.01 12.80 18.38
CA THR A 348 2.92 11.90 19.11
C THR A 348 2.85 10.47 18.61
N LEU A 349 3.98 9.78 18.65
CA LEU A 349 4.02 8.33 18.49
C LEU A 349 3.43 7.68 19.74
N GLN A 350 2.29 7.01 19.62
CA GLN A 350 1.59 6.39 20.75
C GLN A 350 2.02 4.94 20.95
N GLU A 351 2.06 4.16 19.87
CA GLU A 351 2.44 2.74 19.90
C GLU A 351 3.36 2.41 18.72
N GLU A 352 4.35 1.55 18.97
CA GLU A 352 5.17 0.92 17.94
C GLU A 352 5.28 -0.58 18.24
N HIS A 353 4.82 -1.42 17.32
CA HIS A 353 4.91 -2.87 17.40
C HIS A 353 5.80 -3.39 16.27
N ILE A 354 7.00 -3.85 16.64
CA ILE A 354 7.98 -4.36 15.68
C ILE A 354 7.51 -5.72 15.16
N LEU A 355 7.17 -5.78 13.87
CA LEU A 355 6.77 -7.00 13.16
C LEU A 355 7.98 -7.80 12.67
N PHE A 356 9.05 -7.08 12.31
CA PHE A 356 10.29 -7.66 11.81
C PHE A 356 11.46 -6.75 12.13
N SER A 357 12.60 -7.35 12.47
CA SER A 357 13.88 -6.65 12.59
C SER A 357 15.02 -7.61 12.30
N ARG A 358 15.93 -7.22 11.42
CA ARG A 358 17.23 -7.89 11.22
C ARG A 358 18.17 -7.47 12.34
N VAL A 359 17.87 -7.85 13.59
CA VAL A 359 18.82 -7.63 14.68
C VAL A 359 20.11 -8.39 14.33
N ASN A 360 21.26 -7.71 14.33
CA ASN A 360 22.58 -8.35 14.27
C ASN A 360 22.59 -9.50 15.27
N SER A 361 22.65 -10.73 14.75
CA SER A 361 22.42 -11.97 15.48
C SER A 361 23.14 -12.01 16.82
N GLY A 362 22.35 -11.80 17.87
CA GLY A 362 22.71 -11.92 19.27
C GLY A 362 21.43 -12.11 20.05
N HIS A 363 20.83 -13.29 19.90
CA HIS A 363 19.62 -13.85 20.54
C HIS A 363 18.46 -14.11 19.59
N SER A 364 18.26 -15.42 19.38
CA SER A 364 17.24 -16.08 18.58
C SER A 364 15.83 -15.63 18.95
N GLN A 365 15.07 -15.14 17.97
CA GLN A 365 13.63 -15.37 17.91
C GLN A 365 13.34 -16.27 16.72
N SER A 366 12.56 -17.31 16.99
CA SER A 366 12.11 -18.35 16.08
C SER A 366 11.29 -17.74 14.92
N LEU A 367 11.94 -17.48 13.79
CA LEU A 367 11.26 -17.24 12.52
C LEU A 367 10.90 -18.59 11.91
N HIS A 368 9.60 -18.85 11.78
CA HIS A 368 9.09 -19.95 10.97
C HIS A 368 9.48 -19.66 9.51
N ARG A 369 10.54 -20.32 9.03
CA ARG A 369 10.79 -20.47 7.60
C ARG A 369 9.70 -21.36 7.04
N SER A 370 8.80 -20.80 6.23
CA SER A 370 7.95 -21.61 5.37
C SER A 370 8.77 -21.93 4.12
N LEU A 371 9.02 -23.21 3.90
CA LEU A 371 9.44 -23.69 2.59
C LEU A 371 8.27 -23.47 1.62
N PHE A 372 8.60 -23.15 0.37
CA PHE A 372 7.76 -22.97 -0.83
C PHE A 372 7.49 -21.52 -1.25
#